data_AF-A0A1I7VWM0-F1
#
_entry.id   AF-A0A1I7VWM0-F1
#
_cell.length_a   1.000
_cell.length_b   1.000
_cell.length_c   1.000
_cell.angle_alpha   90.00
_cell.angle_beta   90.00
_cell.angle_gamma   90.00
#
_symmetry.space_group_name_H-M   'P 1'
#
loop_
_entity.id
_entity.type
_entity.pdbx_description
1 polymer ?
#
loop_
_entity_poly.entity_id
_entity_poly.type
_entity_poly.pdbx_seq_one_letter_code
_entity_poly.pdbx_strand_id
1 'polypeptide(L)'
;MSSSKQNAESEYEIAYRSTIQPRTAVRTQSRQSGNYSSGTVVGGGGGRVLKMVTEMGSASIGGISPALSANAAKSFLEATDKEKKEMQGLNDRLGNYIDRVKKLEEQNRKLVADLEELRGRWGKDTSEIKIQYSDSLRDARKEIDDGARRKAEIDVKVARLRDDLAEIRSRYEDVQHRRENDREKINQWKHAIDDAQSELEMLRARWRQLTDEEKRLNGDNARIWEELQKARNDLDEETLGRIDFQNQVQTLMEELEFLRRVHEQEVKELQALLAQAPADTREFFKNELALAIRDIKDEYDYIAKQGKQDMESWYKLKVSEVQGTANRANIEANYQREEVKRMRDNIGDLRGKLGDLEAKNALLEKEVQSLNNQLNDDQRQYEAALNDRDATLRRMREECQTLVAELQALLDTKQMLDAEIAIYRKMLEGEESRVGLRQMVEQVVKTHSLQQQEDTDSTRSVRGEVSTKTTFQRSAKGNVTIAECDPNGKFIMLENSHRSKDENLGEHKLRRKLDNRREIVYTIPPNTVLKAGRTMKIWARDQGGLHSPPESLVYDGENTWGIGANVVTTLINKDGDERATHTQKTIQTGQ
;
A
#
# COMPACT_ATOMS: atom_id res chain seq x y z
N MET A 1 17.84 40.39 -28.72
CA MET A 1 19.25 40.53 -28.34
C MET A 1 19.49 39.50 -27.23
N SER A 2 20.24 38.42 -27.46
CA SER A 2 21.72 38.37 -27.59
C SER A 2 22.39 38.49 -26.21
N SER A 3 23.25 37.57 -25.76
CA SER A 3 23.69 36.30 -26.38
C SER A 3 24.34 35.34 -25.37
N SER A 4 24.54 34.07 -25.77
CA SER A 4 25.79 33.27 -25.68
C SER A 4 26.73 33.43 -24.44
N LYS A 5 27.36 32.37 -23.88
CA LYS A 5 27.62 30.98 -24.32
C LYS A 5 28.40 30.22 -23.21
N GLN A 6 28.28 28.89 -23.12
CA GLN A 6 29.35 27.87 -22.84
C GLN A 6 30.22 27.99 -21.54
N ASN A 7 30.91 26.97 -21.00
CA ASN A 7 30.98 25.52 -21.25
C ASN A 7 31.38 24.83 -19.92
N ALA A 8 30.94 23.58 -19.68
CA ALA A 8 31.60 22.62 -18.77
C ALA A 8 30.99 21.21 -18.96
N GLU A 9 31.74 20.28 -19.56
CA GLU A 9 31.34 18.88 -19.72
C GLU A 9 31.97 17.99 -18.63
N SER A 10 31.23 16.97 -18.15
CA SER A 10 31.80 15.82 -17.44
C SER A 10 30.83 14.62 -17.45
N GLU A 11 30.81 13.90 -18.56
CA GLU A 11 30.10 12.62 -18.68
C GLU A 11 30.79 11.55 -17.82
N TYR A 12 30.01 10.79 -17.03
CA TYR A 12 30.51 9.63 -16.28
C TYR A 12 30.19 8.34 -17.04
N GLU A 13 31.04 8.01 -18.01
CA GLU A 13 30.96 6.77 -18.80
C GLU A 13 31.45 5.56 -17.97
N ILE A 14 30.52 4.77 -17.43
CA ILE A 14 30.85 3.56 -16.64
C ILE A 14 31.10 2.37 -17.58
N ALA A 15 32.32 2.29 -18.09
CA ALA A 15 32.76 1.21 -18.98
C ALA A 15 32.91 -0.14 -18.24
N TYR A 16 31.97 -1.06 -18.46
CA TYR A 16 32.08 -2.46 -18.03
C TYR A 16 33.31 -3.15 -18.65
N ARG A 17 34.25 -3.59 -17.82
CA ARG A 17 35.35 -4.50 -18.23
C ARG A 17 35.10 -5.92 -17.72
N SER A 18 34.94 -6.86 -18.64
CA SER A 18 34.90 -8.30 -18.37
C SER A 18 36.31 -8.90 -18.41
N THR A 19 36.58 -9.84 -17.50
CA THR A 19 37.95 -10.37 -17.26
C THR A 19 37.98 -11.89 -17.34
N ILE A 20 37.81 -12.44 -18.55
CA ILE A 20 37.93 -13.88 -18.82
C ILE A 20 38.81 -14.08 -20.07
N GLN A 21 39.89 -14.85 -19.94
CA GLN A 21 40.77 -15.21 -21.06
C GLN A 21 40.42 -16.60 -21.62
N PRO A 22 40.38 -16.80 -22.95
CA PRO A 22 40.22 -18.12 -23.56
C PRO A 22 41.55 -18.89 -23.58
N ARG A 23 41.52 -20.20 -23.27
CA ARG A 23 42.63 -21.12 -23.58
C ARG A 23 42.39 -21.76 -24.94
N THR A 24 43.31 -21.57 -25.87
CA THR A 24 43.31 -22.24 -27.18
C THR A 24 44.02 -23.60 -27.11
N ALA A 25 43.43 -24.62 -27.73
CA ALA A 25 44.05 -25.93 -27.89
C ALA A 25 44.89 -25.98 -29.17
N VAL A 26 46.08 -26.60 -29.11
CA VAL A 26 46.97 -26.76 -30.27
C VAL A 26 46.80 -28.16 -30.87
N ARG A 27 46.46 -28.22 -32.16
CA ARG A 27 46.48 -29.44 -32.99
C ARG A 27 47.24 -29.14 -34.27
N THR A 28 48.39 -29.79 -34.48
CA THR A 28 49.25 -29.61 -35.66
C THR A 28 49.30 -30.87 -36.51
N GLN A 29 49.21 -30.70 -37.83
CA GLN A 29 49.51 -31.71 -38.86
C GLN A 29 49.92 -31.01 -40.16
N SER A 30 50.47 -31.79 -41.11
CA SER A 30 51.04 -31.40 -42.41
C SER A 30 52.43 -30.74 -42.37
N ARG A 31 53.25 -30.78 -43.43
CA ARG A 31 53.71 -31.89 -44.33
C ARG A 31 54.74 -31.27 -45.31
N GLN A 32 55.74 -32.05 -45.76
CA GLN A 32 56.64 -31.75 -46.92
C GLN A 32 57.57 -30.51 -46.76
N SER A 33 58.68 -30.33 -47.51
CA SER A 33 59.60 -31.24 -48.24
C SER A 33 60.85 -30.48 -48.75
N GLY A 34 62.00 -31.15 -48.94
CA GLY A 34 63.29 -30.59 -49.46
C GLY A 34 64.31 -30.31 -48.34
N ASN A 35 65.53 -30.86 -48.34
CA ASN A 35 66.73 -30.63 -49.20
C ASN A 35 67.37 -29.23 -48.97
N TYR A 36 68.70 -29.03 -49.00
CA TYR A 36 69.76 -29.70 -49.78
C TYR A 36 71.17 -29.68 -49.11
N SER A 37 72.00 -30.71 -49.34
CA SER A 37 73.50 -30.68 -49.41
C SER A 37 74.35 -30.28 -48.14
N SER A 38 75.64 -30.61 -47.96
CA SER A 38 76.65 -31.33 -48.78
C SER A 38 77.82 -31.91 -47.93
N GLY A 39 78.48 -32.99 -48.41
CA GLY A 39 79.88 -33.37 -48.12
C GLY A 39 80.24 -34.12 -46.81
N THR A 40 81.27 -35.00 -46.73
CA THR A 40 82.16 -35.60 -47.78
C THR A 40 82.93 -36.83 -47.24
N VAL A 41 83.43 -37.75 -48.12
CA VAL A 41 84.50 -38.80 -47.89
C VAL A 41 84.10 -40.01 -47.00
N VAL A 42 84.57 -41.29 -47.06
CA VAL A 42 85.20 -42.30 -48.01
C VAL A 42 85.07 -43.69 -47.30
N GLY A 43 85.10 -44.90 -47.89
CA GLY A 43 85.10 -45.37 -49.30
C GLY A 43 85.93 -46.66 -49.55
N GLY A 44 85.31 -47.79 -49.91
CA GLY A 44 85.93 -49.10 -50.28
C GLY A 44 85.60 -50.28 -49.33
N GLY A 45 85.59 -51.57 -49.70
CA GLY A 45 85.62 -52.21 -51.04
C GLY A 45 85.86 -53.76 -51.04
N GLY A 46 84.99 -54.55 -51.71
CA GLY A 46 85.14 -56.01 -52.04
C GLY A 46 84.83 -57.04 -50.91
N GLY A 47 84.58 -58.33 -51.15
CA GLY A 47 84.25 -59.07 -52.40
C GLY A 47 84.48 -60.62 -52.35
N ARG A 48 83.63 -61.42 -53.06
CA ARG A 48 83.70 -62.91 -53.33
C ARG A 48 83.30 -63.81 -52.12
N VAL A 49 82.61 -64.97 -52.19
CA VAL A 49 82.24 -66.03 -53.20
C VAL A 49 83.20 -67.24 -53.27
N LEU A 50 82.70 -68.47 -52.97
CA LEU A 50 83.01 -69.71 -53.70
C LEU A 50 82.02 -70.89 -53.42
N LYS A 51 82.08 -71.93 -54.26
CA LYS A 51 81.33 -73.22 -54.29
C LYS A 51 82.27 -74.30 -54.87
N MET A 52 82.20 -75.57 -54.46
CA MET A 52 82.86 -76.72 -55.13
C MET A 52 82.15 -78.07 -54.85
N VAL A 53 82.45 -79.10 -55.65
CA VAL A 53 81.85 -80.45 -55.72
C VAL A 53 82.91 -81.44 -56.24
N THR A 54 82.91 -82.74 -55.85
CA THR A 54 83.45 -83.89 -56.63
C THR A 54 82.94 -85.24 -56.06
N GLU A 55 82.94 -86.31 -56.87
CA GLU A 55 82.39 -87.66 -56.62
C GLU A 55 83.46 -88.78 -56.45
N MET A 56 83.02 -90.04 -56.58
CA MET A 56 83.73 -91.34 -56.80
C MET A 56 83.81 -92.29 -55.57
N GLY A 57 83.54 -93.60 -55.66
CA GLY A 57 82.91 -94.40 -56.74
C GLY A 57 83.22 -95.92 -56.69
N SER A 58 82.32 -96.79 -57.23
CA SER A 58 82.49 -98.26 -57.53
C SER A 58 82.78 -99.22 -56.34
N ALA A 59 82.60 -100.56 -56.37
CA ALA A 59 82.04 -101.59 -57.30
C ALA A 59 81.62 -102.85 -56.45
N SER A 60 80.52 -103.58 -56.69
CA SER A 60 80.21 -104.66 -57.68
C SER A 60 80.65 -106.10 -57.27
N ILE A 61 80.16 -107.16 -57.99
CA ILE A 61 80.16 -108.62 -57.66
C ILE A 61 79.01 -109.03 -56.71
N GLY A 62 78.31 -110.18 -56.83
CA GLY A 62 78.33 -111.28 -57.83
C GLY A 62 78.05 -112.64 -57.17
N GLY A 63 77.03 -113.39 -57.61
CA GLY A 63 76.52 -114.59 -56.90
C GLY A 63 76.89 -115.95 -57.53
N ILE A 64 76.67 -117.05 -56.79
CA ILE A 64 76.83 -118.47 -57.21
C ILE A 64 75.98 -119.42 -56.33
N SER A 65 75.54 -120.53 -56.93
CA SER A 65 75.10 -121.82 -56.32
C SER A 65 75.84 -122.94 -57.09
N PRO A 66 75.99 -124.22 -56.63
CA PRO A 66 75.16 -124.95 -55.65
C PRO A 66 75.87 -126.02 -54.74
N ALA A 67 75.05 -126.80 -54.01
CA ALA A 67 75.18 -128.25 -53.69
C ALA A 67 76.19 -128.80 -52.65
N LEU A 68 75.78 -129.94 -52.04
CA LEU A 68 76.49 -130.94 -51.17
C LEU A 68 77.21 -130.39 -49.90
N SER A 69 76.95 -130.88 -48.68
CA SER A 69 76.81 -132.29 -48.25
C SER A 69 76.14 -132.40 -46.86
N ALA A 70 75.76 -133.60 -46.43
CA ALA A 70 74.92 -133.81 -45.24
C ALA A 70 75.71 -134.04 -43.93
N ASN A 71 75.52 -133.13 -42.95
CA ASN A 71 75.43 -133.43 -41.49
C ASN A 71 75.21 -132.19 -40.58
N ALA A 72 75.15 -130.97 -41.11
CA ALA A 72 75.00 -129.73 -40.31
C ALA A 72 73.55 -129.24 -40.07
N ALA A 73 72.53 -130.01 -40.47
CA ALA A 73 71.17 -129.49 -40.64
C ALA A 73 70.37 -129.19 -39.35
N LYS A 74 70.87 -129.54 -38.16
CA LYS A 74 70.12 -129.38 -36.89
C LYS A 74 70.44 -128.09 -36.12
N SER A 75 71.68 -127.58 -36.21
CA SER A 75 72.11 -126.37 -35.48
C SER A 75 71.79 -125.05 -36.20
N PHE A 76 71.58 -125.08 -37.52
CA PHE A 76 71.32 -123.87 -38.32
C PHE A 76 69.88 -123.34 -38.21
N LEU A 77 68.91 -124.21 -37.91
CA LEU A 77 67.51 -123.83 -37.71
C LEU A 77 67.29 -123.06 -36.40
N GLU A 78 67.99 -123.42 -35.32
CA GLU A 78 67.92 -122.68 -34.06
C GLU A 78 68.62 -121.30 -34.16
N ALA A 79 69.68 -121.20 -34.95
CA ALA A 79 70.33 -119.91 -35.24
C ALA A 79 69.42 -118.97 -36.04
N THR A 80 68.82 -119.45 -37.12
CA THR A 80 67.99 -118.62 -38.01
C THR A 80 66.65 -118.19 -37.39
N ASP A 81 66.01 -119.04 -36.57
CA ASP A 81 64.79 -118.64 -35.84
C ASP A 81 65.09 -117.64 -34.70
N LYS A 82 66.29 -117.71 -34.09
CA LYS A 82 66.75 -116.72 -33.12
C LYS A 82 67.05 -115.36 -33.78
N GLU A 83 67.79 -115.35 -34.88
CA GLU A 83 68.09 -114.13 -35.67
C GLU A 83 66.81 -113.44 -36.14
N LYS A 84 65.81 -114.22 -36.59
CA LYS A 84 64.48 -113.71 -36.96
C LYS A 84 63.74 -113.07 -35.78
N LYS A 85 63.82 -113.65 -34.58
CA LYS A 85 63.23 -113.07 -33.36
C LYS A 85 63.96 -111.81 -32.89
N GLU A 86 65.27 -111.73 -33.05
CA GLU A 86 66.05 -110.51 -32.77
C GLU A 86 65.70 -109.39 -33.77
N MET A 87 65.51 -109.71 -35.06
CA MET A 87 65.01 -108.76 -36.06
C MET A 87 63.56 -108.30 -35.80
N GLN A 88 62.67 -109.18 -35.31
CA GLN A 88 61.34 -108.76 -34.86
C GLN A 88 61.45 -107.84 -33.63
N GLY A 89 62.24 -108.19 -32.62
CA GLY A 89 62.45 -107.34 -31.44
C GLY A 89 63.09 -105.98 -31.74
N LEU A 90 63.89 -105.87 -32.82
CA LEU A 90 64.39 -104.59 -33.34
C LEU A 90 63.30 -103.81 -34.07
N ASN A 91 62.49 -104.46 -34.92
CA ASN A 91 61.37 -103.81 -35.59
C ASN A 91 60.27 -103.35 -34.62
N ASP A 92 59.99 -104.09 -33.56
CA ASP A 92 59.02 -103.68 -32.52
C ASP A 92 59.55 -102.47 -31.73
N ARG A 93 60.87 -102.40 -31.48
CA ARG A 93 61.50 -101.21 -30.88
C ARG A 93 61.45 -100.01 -31.82
N LEU A 94 61.70 -100.20 -33.12
CA LEU A 94 61.55 -99.16 -34.13
C LEU A 94 60.09 -98.70 -34.25
N GLY A 95 59.11 -99.61 -34.22
CA GLY A 95 57.68 -99.29 -34.21
C GLY A 95 57.28 -98.45 -33.01
N ASN A 96 57.67 -98.87 -31.79
CA ASN A 96 57.47 -98.09 -30.58
C ASN A 96 58.16 -96.71 -30.62
N TYR A 97 59.35 -96.62 -31.24
CA TYR A 97 60.05 -95.35 -31.41
C TYR A 97 59.35 -94.45 -32.43
N ILE A 98 58.90 -95.00 -33.56
CA ILE A 98 58.14 -94.31 -34.61
C ILE A 98 56.80 -93.80 -34.06
N ASP A 99 56.06 -94.59 -33.30
CA ASP A 99 54.79 -94.15 -32.72
C ASP A 99 54.98 -93.16 -31.56
N ARG A 100 56.12 -93.20 -30.86
CA ARG A 100 56.51 -92.15 -29.92
C ARG A 100 56.94 -90.87 -30.63
N VAL A 101 57.64 -90.96 -31.76
CA VAL A 101 57.97 -89.83 -32.63
C VAL A 101 56.69 -89.21 -33.19
N LYS A 102 55.76 -89.98 -33.77
CA LYS A 102 54.45 -89.46 -34.24
C LYS A 102 53.68 -88.76 -33.14
N LYS A 103 53.61 -89.33 -31.93
CA LYS A 103 52.95 -88.68 -30.77
C LYS A 103 53.64 -87.39 -30.37
N LEU A 104 54.97 -87.33 -30.43
CA LEU A 104 55.74 -86.10 -30.19
C LEU A 104 55.56 -85.08 -31.33
N GLU A 105 55.49 -85.50 -32.60
CA GLU A 105 55.21 -84.66 -33.76
C GLU A 105 53.79 -84.08 -33.72
N GLU A 106 52.80 -84.87 -33.31
CA GLU A 106 51.41 -84.46 -33.13
C GLU A 106 51.26 -83.51 -31.93
N GLN A 107 51.91 -83.81 -30.80
CA GLN A 107 52.00 -82.90 -29.66
C GLN A 107 52.72 -81.60 -30.02
N ASN A 108 53.82 -81.65 -30.77
CA ASN A 108 54.58 -80.47 -31.16
C ASN A 108 53.82 -79.65 -32.22
N ARG A 109 53.11 -80.30 -33.15
CA ARG A 109 52.17 -79.63 -34.08
C ARG A 109 51.05 -78.93 -33.32
N LYS A 110 50.49 -79.56 -32.28
CA LYS A 110 49.50 -78.91 -31.41
C LYS A 110 50.12 -77.73 -30.65
N LEU A 111 51.28 -77.90 -30.01
CA LEU A 111 51.95 -76.83 -29.29
C LEU A 111 52.32 -75.65 -30.20
N VAL A 112 52.69 -75.90 -31.47
CA VAL A 112 52.90 -74.85 -32.47
C VAL A 112 51.59 -74.14 -32.81
N ALA A 113 50.47 -74.87 -33.00
CA ALA A 113 49.16 -74.25 -33.25
C ALA A 113 48.67 -73.43 -32.03
N ASP A 114 48.80 -73.97 -30.82
CA ASP A 114 48.47 -73.30 -29.56
C ASP A 114 49.35 -72.03 -29.38
N LEU A 115 50.64 -72.08 -29.75
CA LEU A 115 51.55 -70.92 -29.76
C LEU A 115 51.22 -69.89 -30.86
N GLU A 116 50.80 -70.32 -32.04
CA GLU A 116 50.35 -69.42 -33.11
C GLU A 116 49.03 -68.73 -32.74
N GLU A 117 48.09 -69.43 -32.09
CA GLU A 117 46.87 -68.83 -31.55
C GLU A 117 47.20 -67.85 -30.42
N LEU A 118 48.01 -68.23 -29.43
CA LEU A 118 48.40 -67.35 -28.33
C LEU A 118 49.15 -66.11 -28.85
N ARG A 119 50.07 -66.26 -29.81
CA ARG A 119 50.75 -65.14 -30.48
C ARG A 119 49.81 -64.32 -31.35
N GLY A 120 48.76 -64.94 -31.89
CA GLY A 120 47.70 -64.30 -32.67
C GLY A 120 46.66 -63.56 -31.81
N ARG A 121 46.53 -63.88 -30.52
CA ARG A 121 45.75 -63.15 -29.51
C ARG A 121 46.59 -62.08 -28.80
N TRP A 122 47.88 -62.33 -28.58
CA TRP A 122 48.80 -61.39 -27.93
C TRP A 122 48.73 -60.00 -28.57
N GLY A 123 48.32 -59.02 -27.78
CA GLY A 123 48.17 -57.63 -28.23
C GLY A 123 46.85 -57.30 -28.92
N LYS A 124 46.05 -58.28 -29.39
CA LYS A 124 44.66 -58.02 -29.82
C LYS A 124 43.79 -57.70 -28.63
N ASP A 125 43.75 -58.59 -27.65
CA ASP A 125 42.98 -58.43 -26.41
C ASP A 125 43.40 -57.13 -25.69
N THR A 126 44.71 -56.84 -25.67
CA THR A 126 45.27 -55.58 -25.14
C THR A 126 44.86 -54.35 -25.95
N SER A 127 44.74 -54.46 -27.27
CA SER A 127 44.28 -53.37 -28.15
C SER A 127 42.78 -53.16 -28.02
N GLU A 128 41.99 -54.22 -27.85
CA GLU A 128 40.54 -54.14 -27.66
C GLU A 128 40.20 -53.48 -26.32
N ILE A 129 40.82 -53.94 -25.22
CA ILE A 129 40.72 -53.30 -23.90
C ILE A 129 41.15 -51.82 -23.97
N LYS A 130 42.23 -51.51 -24.71
CA LYS A 130 42.68 -50.12 -24.92
C LYS A 130 41.68 -49.29 -25.73
N ILE A 131 41.02 -49.86 -26.74
CA ILE A 131 39.98 -49.19 -27.52
C ILE A 131 38.78 -48.90 -26.62
N GLN A 132 38.26 -49.91 -25.91
CA GLN A 132 37.15 -49.78 -24.97
C GLN A 132 37.40 -48.68 -23.92
N TYR A 133 38.55 -48.70 -23.23
CA TYR A 133 38.90 -47.62 -22.30
C TYR A 133 39.06 -46.26 -22.97
N SER A 134 39.57 -46.19 -24.21
CA SER A 134 39.69 -44.92 -24.94
C SER A 134 38.35 -44.34 -25.37
N ASP A 135 37.38 -45.20 -25.71
CA ASP A 135 36.00 -44.81 -26.02
C ASP A 135 35.26 -44.37 -24.75
N SER A 136 35.35 -45.13 -23.65
CA SER A 136 34.80 -44.70 -22.35
C SER A 136 35.39 -43.37 -21.87
N LEU A 137 36.70 -43.14 -22.07
CA LEU A 137 37.35 -41.87 -21.75
C LEU A 137 36.93 -40.72 -22.68
N ARG A 138 36.64 -40.99 -23.96
CA ARG A 138 36.08 -40.00 -24.89
C ARG A 138 34.66 -39.63 -24.50
N ASP A 139 33.84 -40.62 -24.17
CA ASP A 139 32.41 -40.42 -23.92
C ASP A 139 32.18 -39.78 -22.54
N ALA A 140 32.98 -40.12 -21.52
CA ALA A 140 33.03 -39.41 -20.25
C ALA A 140 33.51 -37.94 -20.39
N ARG A 141 34.49 -37.67 -21.27
CA ARG A 141 34.90 -36.29 -21.59
C ARG A 141 33.77 -35.51 -22.27
N LYS A 142 33.08 -36.14 -23.23
CA LYS A 142 31.91 -35.54 -23.88
C LYS A 142 30.81 -35.21 -22.87
N GLU A 143 30.52 -36.10 -21.92
CA GLU A 143 29.54 -35.82 -20.87
C GLU A 143 29.96 -34.67 -19.94
N ILE A 144 31.26 -34.54 -19.64
CA ILE A 144 31.81 -33.38 -18.93
C ILE A 144 31.63 -32.09 -19.75
N ASP A 145 31.91 -32.11 -21.05
CA ASP A 145 31.77 -30.94 -21.93
C ASP A 145 30.29 -30.53 -22.11
N ASP A 146 29.40 -31.50 -22.35
CA ASP A 146 27.94 -31.29 -22.43
C ASP A 146 27.34 -30.88 -21.06
N GLY A 147 27.93 -31.34 -19.95
CA GLY A 147 27.61 -30.90 -18.59
C GLY A 147 28.04 -29.45 -18.33
N ALA A 148 29.27 -29.09 -18.70
CA ALA A 148 29.80 -27.73 -18.58
C ALA A 148 29.02 -26.75 -19.44
N ARG A 149 28.61 -27.15 -20.66
CA ARG A 149 27.74 -26.36 -21.55
C ARG A 149 26.36 -26.12 -20.93
N ARG A 150 25.70 -27.17 -20.43
CA ARG A 150 24.41 -27.05 -19.73
C ARG A 150 24.50 -26.15 -18.49
N LYS A 151 25.59 -26.28 -17.71
CA LYS A 151 25.85 -25.40 -16.57
C LYS A 151 25.98 -23.94 -17.00
N ALA A 152 26.83 -23.65 -18.00
CA ALA A 152 27.02 -22.28 -18.49
C ALA A 152 25.72 -21.64 -19.03
N GLU A 153 24.84 -22.44 -19.66
CA GLU A 153 23.53 -21.96 -20.10
C GLU A 153 22.61 -21.62 -18.91
N ILE A 154 22.64 -22.42 -17.84
CA ILE A 154 21.90 -22.14 -16.59
C ILE A 154 22.49 -20.92 -15.87
N ASP A 155 23.81 -20.81 -15.75
CA ASP A 155 24.49 -19.67 -15.11
C ASP A 155 24.14 -18.35 -15.83
N VAL A 156 24.05 -18.34 -17.16
CA VAL A 156 23.59 -17.18 -17.95
C VAL A 156 22.11 -16.85 -17.73
N LYS A 157 21.23 -17.86 -17.59
CA LYS A 157 19.81 -17.64 -17.25
C LYS A 157 19.66 -17.08 -15.83
N VAL A 158 20.44 -17.59 -14.88
CA VAL A 158 20.47 -17.12 -13.48
C VAL A 158 21.02 -15.69 -13.39
N ALA A 159 22.00 -15.31 -14.21
CA ALA A 159 22.46 -13.93 -14.30
C ALA A 159 21.33 -13.00 -14.77
N ARG A 160 20.72 -13.27 -15.94
CA ARG A 160 19.61 -12.46 -16.47
C ARG A 160 18.46 -12.31 -15.49
N LEU A 161 18.00 -13.42 -14.88
CA LEU A 161 16.92 -13.37 -13.88
C LEU A 161 17.28 -12.59 -12.61
N ARG A 162 18.57 -12.44 -12.26
CA ARG A 162 19.00 -11.55 -11.18
C ARG A 162 18.98 -10.09 -11.61
N ASP A 163 19.39 -9.79 -12.84
CA ASP A 163 19.35 -8.45 -13.42
C ASP A 163 17.89 -7.97 -13.56
N ASP A 164 17.00 -8.82 -14.10
CA ASP A 164 15.55 -8.59 -14.19
C ASP A 164 14.93 -8.33 -12.80
N LEU A 165 15.30 -9.14 -11.80
CA LEU A 165 14.84 -8.97 -10.41
C LEU A 165 15.37 -7.68 -9.76
N ALA A 166 16.59 -7.25 -10.09
CA ALA A 166 17.17 -6.00 -9.60
C ALA A 166 16.47 -4.79 -10.23
N GLU A 167 16.18 -4.83 -11.53
CA GLU A 167 15.41 -3.77 -12.20
C GLU A 167 13.98 -3.69 -11.64
N ILE A 168 13.29 -4.81 -11.46
CA ILE A 168 11.93 -4.85 -10.91
C ILE A 168 11.90 -4.31 -9.47
N ARG A 169 12.93 -4.59 -8.65
CA ARG A 169 13.07 -4.02 -7.30
C ARG A 169 13.25 -2.50 -7.33
N SER A 170 14.20 -2.00 -8.13
CA SER A 170 14.44 -0.56 -8.29
C SER A 170 13.18 0.17 -8.78
N ARG A 171 12.51 -0.35 -9.82
CA ARG A 171 11.23 0.18 -10.31
C ARG A 171 10.11 0.15 -9.27
N TYR A 172 10.09 -0.83 -8.37
CA TYR A 172 9.13 -0.91 -7.26
C TYR A 172 9.45 0.15 -6.19
N GLU A 173 10.71 0.30 -5.82
CA GLU A 173 11.21 1.30 -4.86
C GLU A 173 10.90 2.72 -5.36
N ASP A 174 11.16 3.03 -6.64
CA ASP A 174 10.77 4.28 -7.32
C ASP A 174 9.25 4.55 -7.28
N VAL A 175 8.42 3.50 -7.33
CA VAL A 175 6.96 3.61 -7.23
C VAL A 175 6.53 3.84 -5.78
N GLN A 176 7.19 3.22 -4.80
CA GLN A 176 6.91 3.49 -3.37
C GLN A 176 7.32 4.91 -2.97
N HIS A 177 8.52 5.37 -3.37
CA HIS A 177 8.95 6.75 -3.11
C HIS A 177 8.01 7.79 -3.74
N ARG A 178 7.54 7.58 -4.97
CA ARG A 178 6.51 8.45 -5.57
C ARG A 178 5.19 8.41 -4.80
N ARG A 179 4.72 7.23 -4.41
CA ARG A 179 3.48 7.08 -3.61
C ARG A 179 3.55 7.78 -2.27
N GLU A 180 4.67 7.68 -1.56
CA GLU A 180 4.81 8.36 -0.26
C GLU A 180 4.97 9.88 -0.44
N ASN A 181 5.73 10.35 -1.43
CA ASN A 181 5.80 11.77 -1.80
C ASN A 181 4.42 12.37 -2.15
N ASP A 182 3.57 11.61 -2.86
CA ASP A 182 2.21 12.06 -3.19
C ASP A 182 1.27 11.99 -1.98
N ARG A 183 1.48 11.02 -1.08
CA ARG A 183 0.77 10.92 0.21
C ARG A 183 1.13 12.09 1.15
N GLU A 184 2.39 12.50 1.19
CA GLU A 184 2.84 13.69 1.91
C GLU A 184 2.17 14.96 1.39
N LYS A 185 2.14 15.16 0.06
CA LYS A 185 1.40 16.29 -0.57
C LYS A 185 -0.09 16.25 -0.21
N ILE A 186 -0.73 15.07 -0.26
CA ILE A 186 -2.13 14.90 0.13
C ILE A 186 -2.36 15.28 1.60
N ASN A 187 -1.43 14.95 2.50
CA ASN A 187 -1.52 15.35 3.90
C ASN A 187 -1.29 16.86 4.09
N GLN A 188 -0.32 17.45 3.39
CA GLN A 188 -0.08 18.90 3.39
C GLN A 188 -1.30 19.68 2.87
N TRP A 189 -1.93 19.22 1.78
CA TRP A 189 -3.14 19.83 1.23
C TRP A 189 -4.36 19.65 2.14
N LYS A 190 -4.48 18.52 2.85
CA LYS A 190 -5.52 18.35 3.89
C LYS A 190 -5.35 19.37 4.99
N HIS A 191 -4.16 19.49 5.58
CA HIS A 191 -3.90 20.47 6.63
C HIS A 191 -4.16 21.91 6.16
N ALA A 192 -3.73 22.28 4.95
CA ALA A 192 -4.04 23.59 4.38
C ALA A 192 -5.55 23.82 4.14
N ILE A 193 -6.33 22.77 3.87
CA ILE A 193 -7.80 22.84 3.77
C ILE A 193 -8.42 22.96 5.16
N ASP A 194 -7.96 22.19 6.15
CA ASP A 194 -8.44 22.22 7.54
C ASP A 194 -8.18 23.61 8.18
N ASP A 195 -6.98 24.16 7.98
CA ASP A 195 -6.59 25.50 8.42
C ASP A 195 -7.49 26.57 7.78
N ALA A 196 -7.67 26.53 6.46
CA ALA A 196 -8.52 27.48 5.72
C ALA A 196 -10.01 27.36 6.09
N GLN A 197 -10.50 26.15 6.41
CA GLN A 197 -11.84 25.96 6.97
C GLN A 197 -11.96 26.62 8.34
N SER A 198 -10.96 26.46 9.22
CA SER A 198 -10.95 27.08 10.55
C SER A 198 -10.92 28.61 10.48
N GLU A 199 -10.14 29.20 9.56
CA GLU A 199 -10.13 30.65 9.32
C GLU A 199 -11.50 31.13 8.83
N LEU A 200 -12.09 30.43 7.88
CA LEU A 200 -13.39 30.75 7.31
C LEU A 200 -14.52 30.64 8.35
N GLU A 201 -14.44 29.70 9.30
CA GLU A 201 -15.35 29.63 10.44
C GLU A 201 -15.15 30.76 11.45
N MET A 202 -13.89 31.12 11.78
CA MET A 202 -13.58 32.28 12.63
C MET A 202 -14.08 33.60 12.01
N LEU A 203 -13.89 33.78 10.70
CA LEU A 203 -14.39 34.95 9.96
C LEU A 203 -15.93 34.99 9.93
N ARG A 204 -16.60 33.84 9.73
CA ARG A 204 -18.06 33.74 9.85
C ARG A 204 -18.56 34.06 11.27
N ALA A 205 -17.86 33.62 12.31
CA ALA A 205 -18.20 33.94 13.70
C ALA A 205 -18.06 35.44 13.98
N ARG A 206 -16.94 36.05 13.58
CA ARG A 206 -16.70 37.49 13.69
C ARG A 206 -17.71 38.32 12.90
N TRP A 207 -18.10 37.88 11.70
CA TRP A 207 -19.12 38.56 10.91
C TRP A 207 -20.48 38.56 11.62
N ARG A 208 -20.94 37.41 12.17
CA ARG A 208 -22.17 37.36 12.98
C ARG A 208 -22.12 38.31 14.17
N GLN A 209 -21.01 38.34 14.92
CA GLN A 209 -20.83 39.26 16.05
C GLN A 209 -20.98 40.73 15.62
N LEU A 210 -20.34 41.14 14.52
CA LEU A 210 -20.45 42.50 13.99
C LEU A 210 -21.87 42.82 13.52
N THR A 211 -22.55 41.89 12.84
CA THR A 211 -23.94 42.06 12.39
C THR A 211 -24.95 42.12 13.55
N ASP A 212 -24.71 41.42 14.65
CA ASP A 212 -25.57 41.50 15.84
C ASP A 212 -25.29 42.75 16.68
N GLU A 213 -24.04 43.23 16.70
CA GLU A 213 -23.69 44.54 17.27
C GLU A 213 -24.23 45.71 16.44
N GLU A 214 -24.20 45.63 15.11
CA GLU A 214 -24.84 46.58 14.20
C GLU A 214 -26.35 46.69 14.47
N LYS A 215 -27.06 45.55 14.59
CA LYS A 215 -28.49 45.53 14.97
C LYS A 215 -28.73 46.20 16.33
N ARG A 216 -27.90 45.90 17.33
CA ARG A 216 -28.00 46.52 18.67
C ARG A 216 -27.84 48.03 18.58
N LEU A 217 -26.76 48.50 17.95
CA LEU A 217 -26.48 49.93 17.79
C LEU A 217 -27.57 50.65 16.99
N ASN A 218 -28.15 50.01 15.97
CA ASN A 218 -29.28 50.58 15.22
C ASN A 218 -30.55 50.67 16.07
N GLY A 219 -30.82 49.67 16.93
CA GLY A 219 -31.92 49.71 17.91
C GLY A 219 -31.74 50.78 18.99
N ASP A 220 -30.53 50.88 19.55
CA ASP A 220 -30.17 51.93 20.52
C ASP A 220 -30.32 53.34 19.89
N ASN A 221 -29.85 53.51 18.65
CA ASN A 221 -29.98 54.77 17.90
C ASN A 221 -31.45 55.12 17.59
N ALA A 222 -32.26 54.14 17.18
CA ALA A 222 -33.70 54.35 16.95
C ALA A 222 -34.42 54.80 18.23
N ARG A 223 -34.11 54.19 19.39
CA ARG A 223 -34.68 54.61 20.68
C ARG A 223 -34.26 56.02 21.07
N ILE A 224 -32.98 56.39 20.87
CA ILE A 224 -32.48 57.74 21.12
C ILE A 224 -33.15 58.78 20.20
N TRP A 225 -33.47 58.42 18.95
CA TRP A 225 -34.24 59.27 18.05
C TRP A 225 -35.70 59.46 18.49
N GLU A 226 -36.34 58.43 19.03
CA GLU A 226 -37.69 58.52 19.61
C GLU A 226 -37.70 59.37 20.89
N GLU A 227 -36.74 59.16 21.79
CA GLU A 227 -36.51 59.99 22.99
C GLU A 227 -36.26 61.46 22.62
N LEU A 228 -35.44 61.73 21.60
CA LEU A 228 -35.15 63.08 21.10
C LEU A 228 -36.36 63.74 20.44
N GLN A 229 -37.13 63.00 19.64
CA GLN A 229 -38.34 63.54 19.01
C GLN A 229 -39.42 63.83 20.04
N LYS A 230 -39.56 62.99 21.08
CA LYS A 230 -40.44 63.29 22.20
C LYS A 230 -39.99 64.57 22.92
N ALA A 231 -38.71 64.68 23.29
CA ALA A 231 -38.19 65.86 23.97
C ALA A 231 -38.32 67.17 23.14
N ARG A 232 -38.38 67.08 21.80
CA ARG A 232 -38.75 68.20 20.92
C ARG A 232 -40.23 68.54 21.04
N ASN A 233 -41.12 67.56 20.93
CA ASN A 233 -42.57 67.78 21.06
C ASN A 233 -42.91 68.38 22.44
N ASP A 234 -42.34 67.82 23.51
CA ASP A 234 -42.51 68.29 24.90
C ASP A 234 -42.03 69.76 25.04
N LEU A 235 -40.94 70.16 24.37
CA LEU A 235 -40.43 71.54 24.33
C LEU A 235 -41.30 72.48 23.49
N ASP A 236 -41.85 72.02 22.37
CA ASP A 236 -42.76 72.80 21.53
C ASP A 236 -44.09 73.04 22.25
N GLU A 237 -44.61 72.06 23.00
CA GLU A 237 -45.81 72.18 23.84
C GLU A 237 -45.61 73.19 25.00
N GLU A 238 -44.51 73.09 25.76
CA GLU A 238 -44.15 74.09 26.77
C GLU A 238 -43.91 75.49 26.16
N THR A 239 -43.40 75.58 24.92
CA THR A 239 -43.22 76.85 24.21
C THR A 239 -44.56 77.48 23.83
N LEU A 240 -45.52 76.68 23.37
CA LEU A 240 -46.89 77.13 23.12
C LEU A 240 -47.59 77.56 24.42
N GLY A 241 -47.51 76.75 25.48
CA GLY A 241 -48.07 77.09 26.79
C GLY A 241 -47.50 78.40 27.34
N ARG A 242 -46.18 78.64 27.21
CA ARG A 242 -45.55 79.91 27.59
C ARG A 242 -46.08 81.10 26.78
N ILE A 243 -46.37 80.91 25.49
CA ILE A 243 -46.96 81.94 24.63
C ILE A 243 -48.40 82.22 25.04
N ASP A 244 -49.21 81.19 25.31
CA ASP A 244 -50.60 81.36 25.74
C ASP A 244 -50.72 82.04 27.10
N PHE A 245 -49.88 81.69 28.08
CA PHE A 245 -49.82 82.44 29.35
C PHE A 245 -49.34 83.88 29.15
N GLN A 246 -48.39 84.13 28.25
CA GLN A 246 -47.92 85.48 27.93
C GLN A 246 -49.04 86.32 27.26
N ASN A 247 -49.85 85.71 26.39
CA ASN A 247 -51.02 86.33 25.78
C ASN A 247 -52.11 86.63 26.81
N GLN A 248 -52.42 85.69 27.72
CA GLN A 248 -53.38 85.90 28.80
C GLN A 248 -52.97 87.06 29.73
N VAL A 249 -51.68 87.15 30.09
CA VAL A 249 -51.14 88.27 30.88
C VAL A 249 -51.29 89.60 30.13
N GLN A 250 -51.04 89.62 28.81
CA GLN A 250 -51.21 90.83 27.99
C GLN A 250 -52.69 91.26 27.93
N THR A 251 -53.63 90.34 27.70
CA THR A 251 -55.07 90.64 27.71
C THR A 251 -55.52 91.18 29.07
N LEU A 252 -55.11 90.55 30.18
CA LEU A 252 -55.44 91.02 31.53
C LEU A 252 -54.83 92.40 31.85
N MET A 253 -53.65 92.71 31.32
CA MET A 253 -53.06 94.05 31.42
C MET A 253 -53.88 95.10 30.64
N GLU A 254 -54.32 94.77 29.43
CA GLU A 254 -55.15 95.65 28.60
C GLU A 254 -56.56 95.85 29.18
N GLU A 255 -57.17 94.80 29.73
CA GLU A 255 -58.43 94.89 30.49
C GLU A 255 -58.30 95.77 31.73
N LEU A 256 -57.24 95.60 32.52
CA LEU A 256 -56.96 96.44 33.68
C LEU A 256 -56.74 97.91 33.30
N GLU A 257 -56.04 98.19 32.20
CA GLU A 257 -55.84 99.57 31.75
C GLU A 257 -57.12 100.18 31.16
N PHE A 258 -57.91 99.40 30.41
CA PHE A 258 -59.24 99.80 29.94
C PHE A 258 -60.17 100.14 31.11
N LEU A 259 -60.32 99.23 32.07
CA LEU A 259 -61.12 99.44 33.28
C LEU A 259 -60.65 100.67 34.05
N ARG A 260 -59.33 100.91 34.15
CA ARG A 260 -58.79 102.11 34.79
C ARG A 260 -59.23 103.39 34.07
N ARG A 261 -59.13 103.43 32.73
CA ARG A 261 -59.57 104.56 31.91
C ARG A 261 -61.07 104.79 32.01
N VAL A 262 -61.88 103.73 32.03
CA VAL A 262 -63.35 103.82 32.20
C VAL A 262 -63.71 104.41 33.55
N HIS A 263 -63.21 103.87 34.67
CA HIS A 263 -63.50 104.44 35.99
C HIS A 263 -63.01 105.91 36.11
N GLU A 264 -61.88 106.27 35.50
CA GLU A 264 -61.38 107.65 35.48
C GLU A 264 -62.26 108.58 34.63
N GLN A 265 -62.91 108.06 33.59
CA GLN A 265 -63.90 108.76 32.76
C GLN A 265 -65.24 108.91 33.51
N GLU A 266 -65.77 107.83 34.08
CA GLU A 266 -67.00 107.82 34.90
C GLU A 266 -66.90 108.79 36.08
N VAL A 267 -65.75 108.84 36.76
CA VAL A 267 -65.53 109.81 37.85
C VAL A 267 -65.60 111.26 37.36
N LYS A 268 -65.08 111.56 36.15
CA LYS A 268 -65.18 112.91 35.55
C LYS A 268 -66.61 113.23 35.12
N GLU A 269 -67.33 112.26 34.55
CA GLU A 269 -68.70 112.44 34.08
C GLU A 269 -69.70 112.55 35.24
N LEU A 270 -69.54 111.78 36.32
CA LEU A 270 -70.30 111.94 37.55
C LEU A 270 -70.03 113.29 38.23
N GLN A 271 -68.78 113.77 38.22
CA GLN A 271 -68.44 115.12 38.68
C GLN A 271 -69.10 116.22 37.81
N ALA A 272 -69.14 116.04 36.49
CA ALA A 272 -69.76 116.98 35.56
C ALA A 272 -71.30 116.99 35.67
N LEU A 273 -71.95 115.82 35.76
CA LEU A 273 -73.40 115.68 35.92
C LEU A 273 -73.87 116.29 37.24
N LEU A 274 -73.13 116.06 38.34
CA LEU A 274 -73.39 116.68 39.64
C LEU A 274 -73.30 118.22 39.58
N ALA A 275 -72.47 118.77 38.69
CA ALA A 275 -72.31 120.21 38.50
C ALA A 275 -73.34 120.84 37.55
N GLN A 276 -74.12 120.06 36.80
CA GLN A 276 -74.89 120.56 35.65
C GLN A 276 -76.40 120.24 35.67
N ALA A 277 -76.88 119.31 36.50
CA ALA A 277 -78.24 118.77 36.46
C ALA A 277 -79.39 119.80 36.62
N PRO A 278 -80.24 120.02 35.59
CA PRO A 278 -81.49 120.78 35.66
C PRO A 278 -82.71 119.84 35.71
N ALA A 279 -83.81 120.30 36.32
CA ALA A 279 -84.92 119.44 36.72
C ALA A 279 -86.07 119.28 35.69
N ASP A 280 -85.81 119.21 34.38
CA ASP A 280 -86.72 118.52 33.45
C ASP A 280 -86.04 118.03 32.16
N THR A 281 -86.28 116.77 31.80
CA THR A 281 -85.69 116.07 30.64
C THR A 281 -86.64 115.01 30.04
N ARG A 282 -87.89 114.92 30.54
CA ARG A 282 -88.73 113.72 30.42
C ARG A 282 -89.26 113.42 29.02
N GLU A 283 -89.41 114.43 28.15
CA GLU A 283 -89.89 114.22 26.78
C GLU A 283 -88.77 113.88 25.79
N PHE A 284 -87.56 114.42 25.98
CA PHE A 284 -86.38 114.09 25.17
C PHE A 284 -86.10 112.57 25.22
N PHE A 285 -85.96 112.02 26.43
CA PHE A 285 -85.78 110.59 26.63
C PHE A 285 -86.89 109.73 26.03
N LYS A 286 -88.12 110.25 25.87
CA LYS A 286 -89.25 109.48 25.34
C LYS A 286 -89.17 109.28 23.83
N ASN A 287 -88.60 110.24 23.08
CA ASN A 287 -88.32 110.08 21.65
C ASN A 287 -87.03 109.30 21.41
N GLU A 288 -85.97 109.58 22.18
CA GLU A 288 -84.70 108.83 22.07
C GLU A 288 -84.89 107.35 22.37
N LEU A 289 -85.66 106.99 23.41
CA LEU A 289 -86.00 105.59 23.70
C LEU A 289 -86.78 104.94 22.55
N ALA A 290 -87.65 105.69 21.86
CA ALA A 290 -88.43 105.18 20.73
C ALA A 290 -87.62 105.03 19.42
N LEU A 291 -86.53 105.80 19.27
CA LEU A 291 -85.53 105.61 18.21
C LEU A 291 -84.64 104.41 18.55
N ALA A 292 -84.02 104.40 19.73
CA ALA A 292 -83.17 103.31 20.20
C ALA A 292 -83.88 101.94 20.16
N ILE A 293 -85.15 101.85 20.54
CA ILE A 293 -85.93 100.60 20.44
C ILE A 293 -86.12 100.12 18.99
N ARG A 294 -86.20 101.03 18.01
CA ARG A 294 -86.25 100.65 16.59
C ARG A 294 -84.88 100.16 16.13
N ASP A 295 -83.85 100.94 16.39
CA ASP A 295 -82.50 100.67 15.89
C ASP A 295 -81.96 99.36 16.49
N ILE A 296 -82.17 99.13 17.80
CA ILE A 296 -81.88 97.85 18.48
C ILE A 296 -82.63 96.68 17.82
N LYS A 297 -83.87 96.88 17.36
CA LYS A 297 -84.64 95.81 16.72
C LYS A 297 -84.12 95.49 15.32
N ASP A 298 -83.80 96.51 14.53
CA ASP A 298 -83.25 96.33 13.18
C ASP A 298 -81.83 95.74 13.25
N GLU A 299 -81.05 96.08 14.28
CA GLU A 299 -79.76 95.44 14.62
C GLU A 299 -79.94 93.95 14.96
N TYR A 300 -80.93 93.58 15.79
CA TYR A 300 -81.24 92.16 16.06
C TYR A 300 -81.73 91.41 14.81
N ASP A 301 -82.57 92.01 13.97
CA ASP A 301 -83.02 91.42 12.70
C ASP A 301 -81.86 91.29 11.68
N TYR A 302 -80.83 92.14 11.77
CA TYR A 302 -79.57 92.00 11.01
C TYR A 302 -78.70 90.87 11.55
N ILE A 303 -78.40 90.86 12.85
CA ILE A 303 -77.61 89.82 13.53
C ILE A 303 -78.22 88.42 13.30
N ALA A 304 -79.55 88.29 13.36
CA ALA A 304 -80.25 87.04 13.11
C ALA A 304 -80.12 86.55 11.65
N LYS A 305 -80.09 87.47 10.67
CA LYS A 305 -79.83 87.13 9.26
C LYS A 305 -78.37 86.74 9.03
N GLN A 306 -77.44 87.51 9.60
CA GLN A 306 -76.00 87.30 9.44
C GLN A 306 -75.60 85.96 10.05
N GLY A 307 -75.97 85.71 11.31
CA GLY A 307 -75.73 84.43 11.98
C GLY A 307 -76.34 83.23 11.26
N LYS A 308 -77.46 83.40 10.53
CA LYS A 308 -77.98 82.35 9.65
C LYS A 308 -77.10 82.13 8.41
N GLN A 309 -76.63 83.17 7.75
CA GLN A 309 -75.73 83.04 6.58
C GLN A 309 -74.36 82.47 6.98
N ASP A 310 -73.82 82.90 8.11
CA ASP A 310 -72.56 82.40 8.66
C ASP A 310 -72.70 80.91 9.03
N MET A 311 -73.81 80.53 9.67
CA MET A 311 -74.07 79.12 9.97
C MET A 311 -74.33 78.27 8.72
N GLU A 312 -75.07 78.76 7.72
CA GLU A 312 -75.24 78.06 6.44
C GLU A 312 -73.93 77.90 5.66
N SER A 313 -73.07 78.92 5.65
CA SER A 313 -71.77 78.86 4.97
C SER A 313 -70.77 77.99 5.72
N TRP A 314 -70.75 78.03 7.06
CA TRP A 314 -69.99 77.13 7.92
C TRP A 314 -70.41 75.67 7.72
N TYR A 315 -71.72 75.36 7.68
CA TYR A 315 -72.19 74.00 7.38
C TYR A 315 -71.77 73.54 5.97
N LYS A 316 -71.87 74.41 4.95
CA LYS A 316 -71.40 74.09 3.58
C LYS A 316 -69.89 73.83 3.55
N LEU A 317 -69.09 74.63 4.26
CA LEU A 317 -67.65 74.44 4.39
C LEU A 317 -67.32 73.12 5.10
N LYS A 318 -67.97 72.82 6.24
CA LYS A 318 -67.72 71.60 7.02
C LYS A 318 -68.14 70.33 6.26
N VAL A 319 -69.25 70.38 5.51
CA VAL A 319 -69.64 69.27 4.61
C VAL A 319 -68.62 69.10 3.48
N SER A 320 -68.12 70.18 2.89
CA SER A 320 -67.08 70.12 1.85
C SER A 320 -65.75 69.55 2.39
N GLU A 321 -65.35 69.94 3.60
CA GLU A 321 -64.16 69.43 4.29
C GLU A 321 -64.30 67.92 4.60
N VAL A 322 -65.44 67.48 5.16
CA VAL A 322 -65.72 66.07 5.46
C VAL A 322 -65.79 65.23 4.18
N GLN A 323 -66.37 65.75 3.10
CA GLN A 323 -66.32 65.09 1.79
C GLN A 323 -64.88 65.02 1.27
N GLY A 324 -64.07 66.06 1.47
CA GLY A 324 -62.67 66.14 1.08
C GLY A 324 -61.73 65.23 1.89
N THR A 325 -62.03 64.92 3.16
CA THR A 325 -61.31 63.90 3.95
C THR A 325 -61.78 62.50 3.59
N ALA A 326 -63.08 62.26 3.44
CA ALA A 326 -63.64 60.97 3.01
C ALA A 326 -63.16 60.56 1.60
N ASN A 327 -63.02 61.51 0.67
CA ASN A 327 -62.47 61.27 -0.66
C ASN A 327 -60.97 60.91 -0.59
N ARG A 328 -60.17 61.62 0.22
CA ARG A 328 -58.74 61.29 0.43
C ARG A 328 -58.56 59.90 1.04
N ALA A 329 -59.31 59.58 2.09
CA ALA A 329 -59.29 58.26 2.73
C ALA A 329 -59.70 57.13 1.77
N ASN A 330 -60.66 57.36 0.85
CA ASN A 330 -61.00 56.38 -0.18
C ASN A 330 -59.90 56.18 -1.23
N ILE A 331 -59.20 57.24 -1.65
CA ILE A 331 -58.06 57.15 -2.57
C ILE A 331 -56.92 56.37 -1.93
N GLU A 332 -56.58 56.67 -0.68
CA GLU A 332 -55.56 55.96 0.09
C GLU A 332 -55.94 54.49 0.33
N ALA A 333 -57.17 54.21 0.74
CA ALA A 333 -57.67 52.83 0.90
C ALA A 333 -57.66 52.03 -0.42
N ASN A 334 -57.87 52.69 -1.57
CA ASN A 334 -57.75 52.04 -2.88
C ASN A 334 -56.29 51.77 -3.25
N TYR A 335 -55.36 52.71 -2.99
CA TYR A 335 -53.93 52.48 -3.18
C TYR A 335 -53.43 51.29 -2.34
N GLN A 336 -53.82 51.23 -1.05
CA GLN A 336 -53.48 50.10 -0.18
C GLN A 336 -54.10 48.78 -0.66
N ARG A 337 -55.32 48.78 -1.23
CA ARG A 337 -55.92 47.59 -1.85
C ARG A 337 -55.16 47.13 -3.09
N GLU A 338 -54.73 48.04 -3.96
CA GLU A 338 -53.95 47.70 -5.15
C GLU A 338 -52.58 47.14 -4.78
N GLU A 339 -51.89 47.73 -3.82
CA GLU A 339 -50.57 47.25 -3.38
C GLU A 339 -50.67 45.88 -2.68
N VAL A 340 -51.67 45.68 -1.81
CA VAL A 340 -51.99 44.35 -1.25
C VAL A 340 -52.36 43.33 -2.33
N LYS A 341 -53.00 43.76 -3.44
CA LYS A 341 -53.25 42.88 -4.59
C LYS A 341 -51.94 42.51 -5.28
N ARG A 342 -51.09 43.47 -5.65
CA ARG A 342 -49.77 43.23 -6.27
C ARG A 342 -48.91 42.28 -5.43
N MET A 343 -48.90 42.45 -4.10
CA MET A 343 -48.19 41.55 -3.19
C MET A 343 -48.76 40.12 -3.22
N ARG A 344 -50.09 39.95 -3.25
CA ARG A 344 -50.72 38.61 -3.40
C ARG A 344 -50.39 37.97 -4.74
N ASP A 345 -50.45 38.74 -5.83
CA ASP A 345 -50.19 38.25 -7.18
C ASP A 345 -48.72 37.78 -7.28
N ASN A 346 -47.76 38.58 -6.78
CA ASN A 346 -46.34 38.20 -6.67
C ASN A 346 -46.10 37.00 -5.73
N ILE A 347 -46.82 36.88 -4.61
CA ILE A 347 -46.77 35.68 -3.75
C ILE A 347 -47.33 34.45 -4.49
N GLY A 348 -48.31 34.62 -5.38
CA GLY A 348 -48.79 33.58 -6.30
C GLY A 348 -47.68 33.11 -7.25
N ASP A 349 -47.05 34.04 -7.96
CA ASP A 349 -45.94 33.75 -8.89
C ASP A 349 -44.75 33.06 -8.19
N LEU A 350 -44.40 33.50 -6.99
CA LEU A 350 -43.32 32.90 -6.20
C LEU A 350 -43.68 31.49 -5.70
N ARG A 351 -44.95 31.24 -5.35
CA ARG A 351 -45.43 29.89 -5.02
C ARG A 351 -45.49 28.96 -6.23
N GLY A 352 -45.84 29.48 -7.41
CA GLY A 352 -45.76 28.73 -8.67
C GLY A 352 -44.33 28.28 -8.96
N LYS A 353 -43.39 29.23 -8.96
CA LYS A 353 -41.94 28.96 -9.15
C LYS A 353 -41.36 28.00 -8.11
N LEU A 354 -41.84 28.05 -6.86
CA LEU A 354 -41.47 27.09 -5.82
C LEU A 354 -41.95 25.68 -6.18
N GLY A 355 -43.23 25.53 -6.54
CA GLY A 355 -43.79 24.23 -6.97
C GLY A 355 -43.11 23.65 -8.23
N ASP A 356 -42.75 24.50 -9.20
CA ASP A 356 -41.97 24.08 -10.39
C ASP A 356 -40.58 23.55 -10.00
N LEU A 357 -39.91 24.19 -9.05
CA LEU A 357 -38.61 23.78 -8.53
C LEU A 357 -38.70 22.51 -7.67
N GLU A 358 -39.73 22.38 -6.83
CA GLU A 358 -40.02 21.17 -6.05
C GLU A 358 -40.31 19.97 -6.96
N ALA A 359 -41.13 20.15 -7.99
CA ALA A 359 -41.42 19.12 -8.99
C ALA A 359 -40.16 18.71 -9.78
N LYS A 360 -39.31 19.68 -10.15
CA LYS A 360 -38.02 19.40 -10.80
C LYS A 360 -37.05 18.67 -9.87
N ASN A 361 -37.02 19.02 -8.59
CA ASN A 361 -36.17 18.34 -7.61
C ASN A 361 -36.61 16.88 -7.40
N ALA A 362 -37.92 16.63 -7.25
CA ALA A 362 -38.47 15.27 -7.14
C ALA A 362 -38.18 14.39 -8.39
N LEU A 363 -38.12 14.99 -9.59
CA LEU A 363 -37.68 14.28 -10.80
C LEU A 363 -36.18 13.90 -10.74
N LEU A 364 -35.31 14.82 -10.31
CA LEU A 364 -33.88 14.57 -10.16
C LEU A 364 -33.58 13.56 -9.06
N GLU A 365 -34.29 13.61 -7.92
CA GLU A 365 -34.19 12.61 -6.85
C GLU A 365 -34.57 11.21 -7.34
N LYS A 366 -35.62 11.10 -8.17
CA LYS A 366 -36.03 9.84 -8.79
C LYS A 366 -35.01 9.34 -9.82
N GLU A 367 -34.38 10.23 -10.58
CA GLU A 367 -33.30 9.87 -11.51
C GLU A 367 -32.06 9.35 -10.76
N VAL A 368 -31.64 10.05 -9.70
CA VAL A 368 -30.56 9.61 -8.78
C VAL A 368 -30.89 8.26 -8.14
N GLN A 369 -32.15 8.04 -7.72
CA GLN A 369 -32.57 6.75 -7.17
C GLN A 369 -32.52 5.62 -8.23
N SER A 370 -32.90 5.92 -9.48
CA SER A 370 -32.82 4.96 -10.58
C SER A 370 -31.36 4.59 -10.92
N LEU A 371 -30.46 5.58 -10.97
CA LEU A 371 -29.03 5.38 -11.20
C LEU A 371 -28.36 4.62 -10.06
N ASN A 372 -28.74 4.89 -8.80
CA ASN A 372 -28.26 4.13 -7.65
C ASN A 372 -28.75 2.68 -7.68
N ASN A 373 -29.99 2.42 -8.06
CA ASN A 373 -30.50 1.05 -8.21
C ASN A 373 -29.71 0.30 -9.29
N GLN A 374 -29.51 0.90 -10.47
CA GLN A 374 -28.71 0.33 -11.55
C GLN A 374 -27.26 0.04 -11.10
N LEU A 375 -26.62 0.97 -10.39
CA LEU A 375 -25.27 0.77 -9.86
C LEU A 375 -25.19 -0.38 -8.85
N ASN A 376 -26.21 -0.59 -8.01
CA ASN A 376 -26.29 -1.72 -7.10
C ASN A 376 -26.48 -3.05 -7.85
N ASP A 377 -27.30 -3.07 -8.90
CA ASP A 377 -27.51 -4.28 -9.73
C ASP A 377 -26.27 -4.62 -10.57
N ASP A 378 -25.55 -3.62 -11.08
CA ASP A 378 -24.25 -3.81 -11.76
C ASP A 378 -23.18 -4.31 -10.78
N GLN A 379 -23.10 -3.74 -9.56
CA GLN A 379 -22.21 -4.26 -8.51
C GLN A 379 -22.50 -5.73 -8.18
N ARG A 380 -23.77 -6.11 -8.02
CA ARG A 380 -24.19 -7.50 -7.78
C ARG A 380 -23.80 -8.44 -8.92
N GLN A 381 -23.90 -7.98 -10.17
CA GLN A 381 -23.46 -8.75 -11.35
C GLN A 381 -21.93 -8.96 -11.33
N TYR A 382 -21.15 -7.92 -11.03
CA TYR A 382 -19.69 -8.03 -10.91
C TYR A 382 -19.28 -8.94 -9.75
N GLU A 383 -19.91 -8.84 -8.58
CA GLU A 383 -19.67 -9.74 -7.44
C GLU A 383 -20.02 -11.19 -7.78
N ALA A 384 -21.14 -11.45 -8.47
CA ALA A 384 -21.52 -12.79 -8.90
C ALA A 384 -20.51 -13.37 -9.90
N ALA A 385 -20.06 -12.58 -10.88
CA ALA A 385 -19.04 -12.99 -11.85
C ALA A 385 -17.67 -13.26 -11.18
N LEU A 386 -17.28 -12.44 -10.19
CA LEU A 386 -16.03 -12.61 -9.45
C LEU A 386 -16.08 -13.87 -8.57
N ASN A 387 -17.20 -14.14 -7.90
CA ASN A 387 -17.43 -15.39 -7.16
C ASN A 387 -17.39 -16.64 -8.06
N ASP A 388 -17.94 -16.58 -9.28
CA ASP A 388 -17.82 -17.69 -10.25
C ASP A 388 -16.36 -17.90 -10.68
N ARG A 389 -15.62 -16.82 -10.98
CA ARG A 389 -14.18 -16.93 -11.28
C ARG A 389 -13.41 -17.54 -10.11
N ASP A 390 -13.65 -17.11 -8.88
CA ASP A 390 -13.04 -17.68 -7.68
C ASP A 390 -13.42 -19.16 -7.47
N ALA A 391 -14.65 -19.56 -7.79
CA ALA A 391 -15.08 -20.96 -7.76
C ALA A 391 -14.35 -21.79 -8.83
N THR A 392 -14.16 -21.27 -10.05
CA THR A 392 -13.34 -21.96 -11.07
C THR A 392 -11.87 -22.04 -10.67
N LEU A 393 -11.30 -20.98 -10.07
CA LEU A 393 -9.92 -20.99 -9.56
C LEU A 393 -9.71 -21.97 -8.40
N ARG A 394 -10.74 -22.22 -7.57
CA ARG A 394 -10.71 -23.27 -6.54
C ARG A 394 -10.69 -24.67 -7.17
N ARG A 395 -11.62 -24.97 -8.09
CA ARG A 395 -11.64 -26.26 -8.81
C ARG A 395 -10.32 -26.55 -9.52
N MET A 396 -9.79 -25.59 -10.29
CA MET A 396 -8.50 -25.76 -10.99
C MET A 396 -7.33 -25.97 -10.01
N ARG A 397 -7.37 -25.40 -8.80
CA ARG A 397 -6.37 -25.65 -7.74
C ARG A 397 -6.52 -27.03 -7.11
N GLU A 398 -7.75 -27.46 -6.85
CA GLU A 398 -8.08 -28.80 -6.35
C GLU A 398 -7.64 -29.87 -7.36
N GLU A 399 -7.93 -29.69 -8.65
CA GLU A 399 -7.48 -30.55 -9.76
C GLU A 399 -5.94 -30.58 -9.89
N CYS A 400 -5.26 -29.43 -9.71
CA CYS A 400 -3.80 -29.41 -9.66
C CYS A 400 -3.25 -30.15 -8.42
N GLN A 401 -3.91 -30.07 -7.27
CA GLN A 401 -3.52 -30.79 -6.05
C GLN A 401 -3.71 -32.30 -6.21
N THR A 402 -4.81 -32.77 -6.82
CA THR A 402 -5.00 -34.20 -7.10
C THR A 402 -3.96 -34.72 -8.10
N LEU A 403 -3.66 -33.97 -9.16
CA LEU A 403 -2.59 -34.34 -10.12
C LEU A 403 -1.21 -34.42 -9.45
N VAL A 404 -0.89 -33.51 -8.51
CA VAL A 404 0.36 -33.57 -7.73
C VAL A 404 0.38 -34.80 -6.80
N ALA A 405 -0.74 -35.14 -6.17
CA ALA A 405 -0.84 -36.33 -5.32
C ALA A 405 -0.73 -37.64 -6.13
N GLU A 406 -1.33 -37.71 -7.32
CA GLU A 406 -1.20 -38.84 -8.25
C GLU A 406 0.25 -38.99 -8.74
N LEU A 407 0.92 -37.88 -9.08
CA LEU A 407 2.33 -37.88 -9.46
C LEU A 407 3.25 -38.30 -8.32
N GLN A 408 2.93 -37.93 -7.06
CA GLN A 408 3.67 -38.41 -5.89
C GLN A 408 3.47 -39.92 -5.69
N ALA A 409 2.25 -40.43 -5.76
CA ALA A 409 1.98 -41.88 -5.66
C ALA A 409 2.66 -42.68 -6.78
N LEU A 410 2.75 -42.13 -8.00
CA LEU A 410 3.52 -42.70 -9.11
C LEU A 410 5.03 -42.63 -8.87
N LEU A 411 5.54 -41.58 -8.22
CA LEU A 411 6.93 -41.48 -7.81
C LEU A 411 7.28 -42.49 -6.71
N ASP A 412 6.41 -42.67 -5.72
CA ASP A 412 6.61 -43.59 -4.60
C ASP A 412 6.56 -45.06 -5.06
N THR A 413 5.59 -45.42 -5.91
CA THR A 413 5.55 -46.75 -6.54
C THR A 413 6.74 -46.99 -7.46
N LYS A 414 7.24 -45.97 -8.17
CA LYS A 414 8.49 -46.04 -8.94
C LYS A 414 9.71 -46.24 -8.02
N GLN A 415 9.76 -45.60 -6.85
CA GLN A 415 10.84 -45.83 -5.86
C GLN A 415 10.80 -47.26 -5.31
N MET A 416 9.62 -47.81 -5.02
CA MET A 416 9.48 -49.23 -4.65
C MET A 416 9.99 -50.16 -5.75
N LEU A 417 9.60 -49.93 -7.01
CA LEU A 417 10.06 -50.73 -8.14
C LEU A 417 11.57 -50.62 -8.39
N ASP A 418 12.16 -49.42 -8.25
CA ASP A 418 13.62 -49.24 -8.28
C ASP A 418 14.32 -50.04 -7.16
N ALA A 419 13.75 -50.06 -5.95
CA ALA A 419 14.27 -50.81 -4.81
C ALA A 419 14.16 -52.33 -5.02
N GLU A 420 13.04 -52.82 -5.57
CA GLU A 420 12.88 -54.22 -5.99
C GLU A 420 13.89 -54.59 -7.07
N ILE A 421 14.05 -53.77 -8.12
CA ILE A 421 15.04 -54.00 -9.19
C ILE A 421 16.47 -54.00 -8.62
N ALA A 422 16.79 -53.15 -7.64
CA ALA A 422 18.07 -53.16 -6.95
C ALA A 422 18.28 -54.45 -6.13
N ILE A 423 17.24 -54.94 -5.45
CA ILE A 423 17.27 -56.23 -4.74
C ILE A 423 17.46 -57.40 -5.72
N TYR A 424 16.75 -57.42 -6.85
CA TYR A 424 16.89 -58.46 -7.87
C TYR A 424 18.27 -58.45 -8.54
N ARG A 425 18.83 -57.28 -8.87
CA ARG A 425 20.22 -57.16 -9.33
C ARG A 425 21.21 -57.71 -8.30
N LYS A 426 21.08 -57.30 -7.04
CA LYS A 426 21.94 -57.76 -5.93
C LYS A 426 21.79 -59.26 -5.63
N MET A 427 20.67 -59.87 -6.01
CA MET A 427 20.42 -61.32 -5.91
C MET A 427 21.08 -62.09 -7.08
N LEU A 428 21.11 -61.51 -8.28
CA LEU A 428 21.81 -62.04 -9.46
C LEU A 428 23.33 -61.85 -9.38
N GLU A 429 23.80 -60.77 -8.76
CA GLU A 429 25.22 -60.46 -8.54
C GLU A 429 25.82 -61.21 -7.33
N GLY A 430 25.05 -62.08 -6.65
CA GLY A 430 25.34 -62.52 -5.28
C GLY A 430 25.12 -64.01 -4.97
N GLU A 431 25.44 -64.93 -5.88
CA GLU A 431 25.18 -66.38 -5.67
C GLU A 431 25.88 -66.99 -4.44
N GLU A 432 27.04 -66.47 -4.02
CA GLU A 432 27.88 -67.10 -2.96
C GLU A 432 27.58 -66.63 -1.51
N SER A 433 26.57 -65.79 -1.23
CA SER A 433 26.40 -65.17 0.10
C SER A 433 24.96 -65.16 0.66
N ARG A 434 24.30 -66.33 0.65
CA ARG A 434 22.89 -66.49 1.05
C ARG A 434 22.53 -66.17 2.52
N VAL A 435 23.49 -66.02 3.43
CA VAL A 435 23.22 -65.89 4.87
C VAL A 435 22.81 -64.46 5.29
N GLY A 436 23.30 -63.42 4.62
CA GLY A 436 22.98 -62.02 4.97
C GLY A 436 21.68 -61.47 4.38
N LEU A 437 21.06 -62.19 3.42
CA LEU A 437 20.06 -61.62 2.52
C LEU A 437 18.74 -61.24 3.23
N ARG A 438 18.27 -62.07 4.15
CA ARG A 438 16.98 -61.90 4.84
C ARG A 438 16.94 -60.62 5.69
N GLN A 439 18.05 -60.27 6.33
CA GLN A 439 18.16 -59.11 7.22
C GLN A 439 18.22 -57.79 6.44
N MET A 440 18.83 -57.78 5.25
CA MET A 440 18.83 -56.62 4.35
C MET A 440 17.45 -56.35 3.73
N VAL A 441 16.73 -57.40 3.29
CA VAL A 441 15.34 -57.22 2.79
C VAL A 441 14.43 -56.70 3.91
N GLU A 442 14.57 -57.23 5.13
CA GLU A 442 13.81 -56.73 6.28
C GLU A 442 14.19 -55.28 6.65
N GLN A 443 15.45 -54.87 6.48
CA GLN A 443 15.85 -53.46 6.67
C GLN A 443 15.31 -52.53 5.58
N VAL A 444 15.38 -52.89 4.29
CA VAL A 444 14.89 -52.04 3.18
C VAL A 444 13.36 -51.87 3.29
N VAL A 445 12.64 -52.95 3.59
CA VAL A 445 11.20 -52.89 3.85
C VAL A 445 10.92 -52.04 5.10
N LYS A 446 11.71 -52.17 6.19
CA LYS A 446 11.54 -51.33 7.39
C LYS A 446 11.89 -49.85 7.16
N THR A 447 12.83 -49.50 6.29
CA THR A 447 13.12 -48.10 5.97
C THR A 447 11.98 -47.42 5.22
N HIS A 448 11.24 -48.12 4.35
CA HIS A 448 10.01 -47.58 3.77
C HIS A 448 8.78 -47.74 4.70
N SER A 449 8.77 -48.69 5.62
CA SER A 449 7.73 -48.81 6.67
C SER A 449 7.83 -47.75 7.78
N LEU A 450 8.86 -46.89 7.75
CA LEU A 450 9.13 -45.85 8.76
C LEU A 450 9.19 -44.43 8.17
N GLN A 451 8.70 -44.24 6.94
CA GLN A 451 8.51 -42.92 6.31
C GLN A 451 7.06 -42.76 5.82
N GLN A 452 6.11 -43.10 6.69
CA GLN A 452 4.68 -42.85 6.51
C GLN A 452 4.08 -42.08 7.71
N GLN A 453 4.81 -41.06 8.17
CA GLN A 453 4.35 -40.10 9.17
C GLN A 453 5.14 -38.79 8.97
N GLU A 454 4.44 -37.64 8.97
CA GLU A 454 4.96 -36.28 8.64
C GLU A 454 5.45 -36.17 7.16
N ASP A 455 4.82 -35.45 6.22
CA ASP A 455 3.93 -34.29 6.31
C ASP A 455 2.75 -34.34 5.29
N THR A 456 1.51 -34.50 5.76
CA THR A 456 0.30 -34.14 4.99
C THR A 456 -0.81 -33.56 5.88
N ASP A 457 -0.50 -32.55 6.71
CA ASP A 457 -1.54 -31.65 7.23
C ASP A 457 -1.23 -30.19 6.89
N SER A 458 -1.80 -29.74 5.79
CA SER A 458 -1.91 -28.33 5.44
C SER A 458 -3.11 -28.10 4.54
N THR A 459 -3.92 -27.10 4.90
CA THR A 459 -5.05 -26.58 4.11
C THR A 459 -6.38 -27.37 4.08
N ARG A 460 -6.68 -28.19 5.10
CA ARG A 460 -8.10 -28.32 5.49
C ARG A 460 -8.49 -27.15 6.40
N SER A 461 -9.06 -26.11 5.82
CA SER A 461 -9.42 -24.86 6.51
C SER A 461 -10.59 -25.04 7.49
N VAL A 462 -10.31 -25.62 8.66
CA VAL A 462 -11.17 -25.51 9.85
C VAL A 462 -10.78 -24.22 10.57
N ARG A 463 -11.63 -23.20 10.45
CA ARG A 463 -11.44 -21.87 11.07
C ARG A 463 -11.67 -21.93 12.59
N GLY A 464 -10.74 -22.53 13.31
CA GLY A 464 -10.62 -22.40 14.76
C GLY A 464 -10.03 -21.03 15.10
N GLU A 465 -10.85 -20.10 15.59
CA GLU A 465 -10.39 -18.75 15.94
C GLU A 465 -9.64 -18.76 17.27
N VAL A 466 -8.31 -18.93 17.21
CA VAL A 466 -7.42 -18.80 18.37
C VAL A 466 -7.49 -17.36 18.90
N SER A 467 -8.34 -17.15 19.91
CA SER A 467 -8.66 -15.81 20.41
C SER A 467 -7.52 -15.27 21.29
N THR A 468 -6.61 -14.52 20.68
CA THR A 468 -5.53 -13.79 21.35
C THR A 468 -6.09 -12.61 22.17
N LYS A 469 -6.43 -12.85 23.44
CA LYS A 469 -6.99 -11.79 24.30
C LYS A 469 -5.87 -10.95 24.92
N THR A 470 -5.65 -9.76 24.37
CA THR A 470 -4.82 -8.73 25.01
C THR A 470 -5.66 -7.87 25.96
N THR A 471 -5.13 -7.63 27.14
CA THR A 471 -5.72 -6.79 28.19
C THR A 471 -4.76 -5.68 28.58
N PHE A 472 -5.30 -4.50 28.89
CA PHE A 472 -4.53 -3.30 29.21
C PHE A 472 -5.01 -2.74 30.56
N GLN A 473 -4.08 -2.56 31.49
CA GLN A 473 -4.32 -1.92 32.78
C GLN A 473 -3.49 -0.64 32.86
N ARG A 474 -4.13 0.47 33.24
CA ARG A 474 -3.54 1.81 33.24
C ARG A 474 -3.68 2.45 34.61
N SER A 475 -2.67 3.18 35.06
CA SER A 475 -2.72 4.04 36.25
C SER A 475 -1.88 5.30 36.06
N ALA A 476 -2.24 6.38 36.76
CA ALA A 476 -1.51 7.64 36.75
C ALA A 476 -1.57 8.33 38.12
N LYS A 477 -0.53 9.10 38.44
CA LYS A 477 -0.36 9.92 39.64
C LYS A 477 -0.11 11.37 39.20
N GLY A 478 -1.20 12.02 38.80
CA GLY A 478 -1.21 13.40 38.30
C GLY A 478 -1.74 13.50 36.87
N ASN A 479 -1.37 14.58 36.20
CA ASN A 479 -2.01 15.05 34.97
C ASN A 479 -1.56 14.34 33.68
N VAL A 480 -0.52 13.49 33.73
CA VAL A 480 0.02 12.80 32.55
C VAL A 480 -0.23 11.31 32.64
N THR A 481 -0.80 10.74 31.59
CA THR A 481 -1.10 9.31 31.44
C THR A 481 -0.25 8.69 30.32
N ILE A 482 -0.19 7.36 30.29
CA ILE A 482 0.22 6.61 29.08
C ILE A 482 -1.07 6.23 28.36
N ALA A 483 -1.34 6.90 27.23
CA ALA A 483 -2.56 6.79 26.45
C ALA A 483 -2.54 5.63 25.43
N GLU A 484 -1.36 5.23 24.95
CA GLU A 484 -1.22 4.03 24.12
C GLU A 484 0.19 3.45 24.21
N CYS A 485 0.30 2.14 24.01
CA CYS A 485 1.54 1.47 23.63
C CYS A 485 1.19 0.58 22.43
N ASP A 486 1.86 0.78 21.29
CA ASP A 486 1.61 -0.06 20.11
C ASP A 486 1.95 -1.54 20.43
N PRO A 487 1.05 -2.50 20.14
CA PRO A 487 1.29 -3.92 20.41
C PRO A 487 2.52 -4.51 19.71
N ASN A 488 2.96 -3.90 18.59
CA ASN A 488 4.13 -4.30 17.82
C ASN A 488 5.41 -3.56 18.26
N GLY A 489 5.35 -2.74 19.32
CA GLY A 489 6.48 -1.98 19.84
C GLY A 489 6.92 -0.79 18.97
N LYS A 490 6.05 -0.23 18.10
CA LYS A 490 6.42 0.90 17.23
C LYS A 490 6.52 2.24 17.96
N PHE A 491 5.57 2.54 18.85
CA PHE A 491 5.52 3.78 19.61
C PHE A 491 4.88 3.61 20.99
N ILE A 492 5.16 4.58 21.86
CA ILE A 492 4.44 4.83 23.12
C ILE A 492 3.81 6.22 22.99
N MET A 493 2.56 6.39 23.43
CA MET A 493 1.88 7.69 23.45
C MET A 493 1.59 8.13 24.88
N LEU A 494 2.03 9.34 25.21
CA LEU A 494 1.68 10.05 26.44
C LEU A 494 0.54 11.04 26.16
N GLU A 495 -0.25 11.35 27.18
CA GLU A 495 -1.35 12.32 27.12
C GLU A 495 -1.35 13.17 28.38
N ASN A 496 -1.53 14.48 28.23
CA ASN A 496 -1.85 15.37 29.35
C ASN A 496 -3.37 15.47 29.47
N SER A 497 -3.95 14.70 30.39
CA SER A 497 -5.41 14.62 30.61
C SER A 497 -5.99 15.83 31.35
N HIS A 498 -5.15 16.80 31.74
CA HIS A 498 -5.61 18.04 32.36
C HIS A 498 -6.07 19.07 31.31
N ARG A 499 -7.21 19.71 31.56
CA ARG A 499 -7.92 20.55 30.57
C ARG A 499 -7.27 21.92 30.29
N SER A 500 -6.46 22.44 31.21
CA SER A 500 -6.00 23.83 31.18
C SER A 500 -4.61 24.08 31.79
N LYS A 501 -3.80 23.03 31.99
CA LYS A 501 -2.46 23.14 32.59
C LYS A 501 -1.46 22.31 31.80
N ASP A 502 -0.41 22.96 31.34
CA ASP A 502 0.70 22.32 30.66
C ASP A 502 1.63 21.64 31.69
N GLU A 503 2.17 20.47 31.34
CA GLU A 503 3.07 19.70 32.21
C GLU A 503 4.45 19.59 31.53
N ASN A 504 5.50 19.96 32.25
CA ASN A 504 6.87 19.79 31.78
C ASN A 504 7.30 18.34 31.96
N LEU A 505 7.61 17.67 30.86
CA LEU A 505 8.08 16.27 30.78
C LEU A 505 9.58 16.15 30.50
N GLY A 506 10.32 17.27 30.47
CA GLY A 506 11.77 17.23 30.39
C GLY A 506 12.38 16.33 31.47
N GLU A 507 13.42 15.58 31.10
CA GLU A 507 14.17 14.66 31.96
C GLU A 507 13.37 13.48 32.56
N HIS A 508 12.06 13.38 32.28
CA HIS A 508 11.26 12.23 32.65
C HIS A 508 11.73 10.99 31.89
N LYS A 509 11.64 9.82 32.53
CA LYS A 509 12.13 8.56 31.97
C LYS A 509 10.98 7.61 31.67
N LEU A 510 10.94 7.08 30.45
CA LEU A 510 10.08 5.95 30.09
C LEU A 510 10.88 4.67 30.24
N ARG A 511 10.45 3.82 31.18
CA ARG A 511 11.03 2.51 31.48
C ARG A 511 10.04 1.42 31.04
N ARG A 512 10.39 0.65 30.00
CA ARG A 512 9.56 -0.43 29.46
C ARG A 512 10.23 -1.77 29.68
N LYS A 513 9.57 -2.62 30.47
CA LYS A 513 10.07 -3.92 30.94
C LYS A 513 9.30 -5.05 30.25
N LEU A 514 10.05 -5.94 29.61
CA LEU A 514 9.57 -7.08 28.83
C LEU A 514 9.76 -8.40 29.60
N ASP A 515 9.06 -9.47 29.21
CA ASP A 515 9.13 -10.79 29.88
C ASP A 515 10.57 -11.30 30.05
N ASN A 516 11.41 -11.15 29.01
CA ASN A 516 12.79 -11.67 28.96
C ASN A 516 13.81 -10.81 29.74
N ARG A 517 13.38 -10.13 30.82
CA ARG A 517 14.18 -9.22 31.68
C ARG A 517 14.85 -8.02 31.00
N ARG A 518 14.86 -7.91 29.67
CA ARG A 518 15.32 -6.71 28.94
C ARG A 518 14.42 -5.53 29.32
N GLU A 519 15.05 -4.45 29.75
CA GLU A 519 14.40 -3.20 30.15
C GLU A 519 14.93 -2.08 29.26
N ILE A 520 14.02 -1.41 28.56
CA ILE A 520 14.32 -0.30 27.64
C ILE A 520 14.05 0.99 28.40
N VAL A 521 15.04 1.88 28.45
CA VAL A 521 14.94 3.17 29.17
C VAL A 521 15.23 4.32 28.21
N TYR A 522 14.24 5.17 28.01
CA TYR A 522 14.36 6.44 27.30
C TYR A 522 14.29 7.60 28.30
N THR A 523 15.04 8.67 28.05
CA THR A 523 14.91 9.94 28.79
C THR A 523 14.39 10.99 27.82
N ILE A 524 13.30 11.65 28.19
CA ILE A 524 12.65 12.69 27.39
C ILE A 524 13.56 13.93 27.35
N PRO A 525 13.80 14.56 26.18
CA PRO A 525 14.69 15.72 26.05
C PRO A 525 14.33 16.87 27.00
N PRO A 526 15.32 17.61 27.54
CA PRO A 526 15.08 18.78 28.37
C PRO A 526 14.22 19.81 27.62
N ASN A 527 13.39 20.56 28.36
CA ASN A 527 12.42 21.54 27.87
C ASN A 527 11.23 20.97 27.07
N THR A 528 11.01 19.65 27.04
CA THR A 528 9.78 19.06 26.45
C THR A 528 8.56 19.36 27.33
N VAL A 529 7.67 20.26 26.89
CA VAL A 529 6.42 20.61 27.58
C VAL A 529 5.22 20.04 26.83
N LEU A 530 4.39 19.24 27.51
CA LEU A 530 3.17 18.68 26.94
C LEU A 530 1.96 19.55 27.33
N LYS A 531 1.38 20.20 26.31
CA LYS A 531 0.24 21.11 26.48
C LYS A 531 -1.01 20.40 27.02
N ALA A 532 -1.85 21.16 27.71
CA ALA A 532 -3.15 20.71 28.20
C ALA A 532 -4.00 20.03 27.10
N GLY A 533 -4.55 18.85 27.38
CA GLY A 533 -5.37 18.09 26.44
C GLY A 533 -4.66 17.61 25.17
N ARG A 534 -3.32 17.64 25.11
CA ARG A 534 -2.52 17.17 23.98
C ARG A 534 -1.82 15.84 24.28
N THR A 535 -1.51 15.13 23.21
CA THR A 535 -0.74 13.88 23.23
C THR A 535 0.66 14.08 22.64
N MET A 536 1.60 13.22 23.04
CA MET A 536 2.94 13.13 22.48
C MET A 536 3.23 11.68 22.13
N LYS A 537 3.59 11.40 20.88
CA LYS A 537 4.05 10.07 20.45
C LYS A 537 5.57 9.99 20.53
N ILE A 538 6.08 8.84 21.00
CA ILE A 538 7.51 8.57 21.11
C ILE A 538 7.78 7.26 20.36
N TRP A 539 8.30 7.40 19.15
CA TRP A 539 8.56 6.31 18.22
C TRP A 539 9.90 5.65 18.50
N ALA A 540 10.00 4.35 18.24
CA ALA A 540 11.29 3.69 18.11
C ALA A 540 11.92 4.04 16.75
N ARG A 541 13.26 3.93 16.66
CA ARG A 541 14.02 4.23 15.43
C ARG A 541 13.52 3.41 14.24
N ASP A 542 13.50 4.04 13.07
CA ASP A 542 13.11 3.45 11.77
C ASP A 542 11.63 2.97 11.68
N GLN A 543 10.78 3.20 12.69
CA GLN A 543 9.36 2.77 12.69
C GLN A 543 8.38 3.77 12.04
N GLY A 544 8.86 4.69 11.21
CA GLY A 544 8.04 5.67 10.49
C GLY A 544 7.61 6.91 11.29
N GLY A 545 8.27 7.18 12.42
CA GLY A 545 8.04 8.39 13.22
C GLY A 545 8.87 9.58 12.75
N LEU A 546 8.22 10.68 12.39
CA LEU A 546 8.90 11.96 12.15
C LEU A 546 9.25 12.64 13.49
N HIS A 547 10.48 13.11 13.65
CA HIS A 547 10.92 13.84 14.84
C HIS A 547 10.44 15.30 14.79
N SER A 548 9.42 15.65 15.58
CA SER A 548 8.81 16.97 15.68
C SER A 548 8.40 17.30 17.13
N PRO A 549 9.36 17.72 17.98
CA PRO A 549 9.08 18.04 19.38
C PRO A 549 8.15 19.26 19.51
N PRO A 550 7.20 19.29 20.47
CA PRO A 550 6.97 18.31 21.52
C PRO A 550 5.90 17.25 21.20
N GLU A 551 5.30 17.25 20.00
CA GLU A 551 4.16 16.36 19.70
C GLU A 551 4.61 14.97 19.19
N SER A 552 5.79 14.86 18.58
CA SER A 552 6.39 13.60 18.12
C SER A 552 7.89 13.55 18.42
N LEU A 553 8.33 12.56 19.21
CA LEU A 553 9.73 12.28 19.47
C LEU A 553 10.13 10.94 18.83
N VAL A 554 11.43 10.79 18.60
CA VAL A 554 12.05 9.53 18.16
C VAL A 554 13.08 9.10 19.22
N TYR A 555 13.15 7.80 19.47
CA TYR A 555 14.15 7.16 20.31
C TYR A 555 15.17 6.42 19.46
N ASP A 556 16.33 7.05 19.24
CA ASP A 556 17.37 6.53 18.35
C ASP A 556 18.11 5.29 18.88
N GLY A 557 17.97 4.97 20.16
CA GLY A 557 18.70 3.87 20.81
C GLY A 557 18.24 2.48 20.37
N GLU A 558 16.95 2.28 20.11
CA GLU A 558 16.36 0.98 19.75
C GLU A 558 15.43 1.13 18.55
N ASN A 559 15.40 0.14 17.65
CA ASN A 559 14.47 0.10 16.52
C ASN A 559 13.09 -0.50 16.86
N THR A 560 12.87 -0.85 18.13
CA THR A 560 11.55 -1.25 18.66
C THR A 560 11.50 -1.02 20.18
N TRP A 561 10.33 -0.65 20.69
CA TRP A 561 9.98 -0.68 22.11
C TRP A 561 9.75 -2.11 22.65
N GLY A 562 9.85 -3.12 21.79
CA GLY A 562 9.74 -4.52 22.16
C GLY A 562 8.31 -5.02 22.33
N ILE A 563 8.15 -6.30 22.02
CA ILE A 563 6.90 -7.08 22.07
C ILE A 563 7.05 -8.14 23.17
N GLY A 564 5.97 -8.45 23.88
CA GLY A 564 5.96 -9.44 24.95
C GLY A 564 4.54 -9.85 25.36
N ALA A 565 4.44 -10.93 26.13
CA ALA A 565 3.18 -11.42 26.69
C ALA A 565 2.80 -10.64 27.96
N ASN A 566 3.78 -10.19 28.76
CA ASN A 566 3.59 -9.28 29.89
C ASN A 566 4.57 -8.11 29.74
N VAL A 567 4.04 -6.93 29.42
CA VAL A 567 4.85 -5.72 29.23
C VAL A 567 4.38 -4.62 30.17
N VAL A 568 5.29 -4.12 31.00
CA VAL A 568 5.02 -3.00 31.93
C VAL A 568 5.79 -1.78 31.43
N THR A 569 5.08 -0.71 31.12
CA THR A 569 5.65 0.58 30.70
C THR A 569 5.37 1.61 31.78
N THR A 570 6.41 2.23 32.35
CA THR A 570 6.29 3.21 33.44
C THR A 570 6.94 4.53 33.04
N LEU A 571 6.21 5.63 33.21
CA LEU A 571 6.72 7.00 33.16
C LEU A 571 7.19 7.41 34.56
N ILE A 572 8.43 7.88 34.66
CA ILE A 572 9.09 8.26 35.91
C ILE A 572 9.48 9.74 35.82
N ASN A 573 9.21 10.51 36.87
CA ASN A 573 9.62 11.91 36.99
C ASN A 573 11.16 12.03 37.14
N LYS A 574 11.72 13.23 36.92
CA LYS A 574 13.14 13.55 37.21
C LYS A 574 13.54 13.15 38.64
N ASP A 575 12.61 13.27 39.58
CA ASP A 575 12.78 13.03 41.02
C ASP A 575 12.72 11.53 41.39
N GLY A 576 12.47 10.64 40.42
CA GLY A 576 12.42 9.18 40.61
C GLY A 576 11.02 8.58 40.83
N ASP A 577 9.99 9.42 41.01
CA ASP A 577 8.61 8.98 41.25
C ASP A 577 7.92 8.40 40.00
N GLU A 578 7.23 7.26 40.16
CA GLU A 578 6.39 6.67 39.11
C GLU A 578 5.10 7.50 38.90
N ARG A 579 5.03 8.20 37.76
CA ARG A 579 3.96 9.13 37.37
C ARG A 579 2.82 8.45 36.62
N ALA A 580 3.10 7.45 35.79
CA ALA A 580 2.08 6.65 35.12
C ALA A 580 2.60 5.26 34.78
N THR A 581 1.72 4.26 34.80
CA THR A 581 2.05 2.87 34.44
C THR A 581 0.99 2.28 33.51
N HIS A 582 1.45 1.61 32.47
CA HIS A 582 0.66 0.88 31.48
C HIS A 582 1.15 -0.57 31.40
N THR A 583 0.32 -1.48 31.90
CA THR A 583 0.56 -2.92 31.89
C THR A 583 -0.26 -3.57 30.79
N GLN A 584 0.41 -4.17 29.81
CA GLN A 584 -0.18 -5.01 28.77
C GLN A 584 0.01 -6.48 29.16
N LYS A 585 -1.07 -7.26 29.09
CA LYS A 585 -1.04 -8.72 29.23
C LYS A 585 -1.79 -9.40 28.09
N THR A 586 -1.07 -10.16 27.28
CA THR A 586 -1.60 -10.94 26.15
C THR A 586 -1.65 -12.41 26.54
N ILE A 587 -2.87 -12.96 26.60
CA ILE A 587 -3.09 -14.38 26.89
C ILE A 587 -3.54 -15.07 25.61
N GLN A 588 -2.85 -16.14 25.23
CA GLN A 588 -3.30 -17.08 24.22
C GLN A 588 -4.11 -18.18 24.89
N THR A 589 -5.43 -18.15 24.74
CA THR A 589 -6.31 -19.26 25.10
C THR A 589 -6.57 -20.10 23.86
N GLY A 590 -5.99 -21.30 23.80
CA GLY A 590 -6.51 -22.36 22.94
C GLY A 590 -7.86 -22.86 23.47
N GLN A 591 -8.71 -23.33 22.56
CA GLN A 591 -9.87 -24.18 22.84
C GLN A 591 -9.56 -25.60 22.37
#